data_AF-A0AAV5BWH8-F1
#
_entry.id   AF-A0AAV5BWH8-F1
#
_cell.length_a   1.000
_cell.length_b   1.000
_cell.length_c   1.000
_cell.angle_alpha   90.00
_cell.angle_beta   90.00
_cell.angle_gamma   90.00
#
_symmetry.space_group_name_H-M   'P 1'
#
loop_
_entity.id
_entity.type
_entity.pdbx_description
1 polymer ?
#
loop_
_entity_poly.entity_id
_entity_poly.type
_entity_poly.pdbx_seq_one_letter_code
_entity_poly.pdbx_strand_id
1 'polypeptide(L)'
;MDPKLGGNISMKGAQKVTQLARYCLTKDPKNRPLMSQVVEVLKPLPDLNDMASSSSLYQSLQAQRAAWLAYPSGTQSMKPQSNFAWNGQHPTRSLSYGPHGHASPCRPQASPYRQSPRSNAK
;
A
#
# COMPACT_ATOMS: atom_id res chain seq x y z
N MET A 1 0.93 -4.96 -0.11
CA MET A 1 2.14 -5.81 -0.20
C MET A 1 3.31 -4.93 -0.58
N ASP A 2 4.47 -5.10 0.07
CA ASP A 2 5.67 -4.27 -0.15
C ASP A 2 6.14 -4.41 -1.62
N PRO A 3 6.14 -3.33 -2.42
CA PRO A 3 6.59 -3.36 -3.81
C PRO A 3 8.03 -3.85 -3.97
N LYS A 4 8.89 -3.65 -2.96
CA LYS A 4 10.30 -4.06 -3.00
C LYS A 4 10.49 -5.58 -3.05
N LEU A 5 9.48 -6.35 -2.66
CA LEU A 5 9.52 -7.81 -2.67
C LEU A 5 9.32 -8.39 -4.08
N GLY A 6 8.98 -7.57 -5.09
CA GLY A 6 8.94 -7.99 -6.50
C GLY A 6 7.94 -9.10 -6.82
N GLY A 7 6.99 -9.37 -5.92
CA GLY A 7 6.06 -10.50 -6.06
C GLY A 7 6.66 -11.84 -5.65
N ASN A 8 7.89 -11.87 -5.15
CA ASN A 8 8.60 -13.05 -4.65
C ASN A 8 8.17 -13.39 -3.21
N ILE A 9 6.87 -13.35 -2.97
CA ILE A 9 6.25 -13.79 -1.71
C ILE A 9 5.04 -14.65 -1.98
N SER A 10 4.85 -15.68 -1.16
CA SER A 10 3.60 -16.43 -1.09
C SER A 10 2.48 -15.52 -0.56
N MET A 11 1.34 -15.46 -1.26
CA MET A 11 0.21 -14.65 -0.82
C MET A 11 -0.41 -15.22 0.46
N LYS A 12 -0.57 -16.55 0.53
CA LYS A 12 -1.07 -17.26 1.71
C LYS A 12 -0.08 -17.16 2.87
N GLY A 13 1.21 -17.30 2.60
CA GLY A 13 2.28 -17.13 3.58
C GLY A 13 2.26 -15.74 4.19
N ALA A 14 2.16 -14.70 3.36
CA ALA A 14 2.04 -13.32 3.82
C ALA A 14 0.81 -13.10 4.71
N GLN A 15 -0.33 -13.69 4.36
CA GLN A 15 -1.53 -13.64 5.20
C GLN A 15 -1.31 -14.31 6.55
N LYS A 16 -0.71 -15.51 6.58
CA LYS A 16 -0.40 -16.23 7.83
C LYS A 16 0.58 -15.48 8.72
N VAL A 17 1.66 -14.94 8.16
CA VAL A 17 2.62 -14.11 8.91
C VAL A 17 1.95 -12.87 9.47
N THR A 18 1.10 -12.20 8.68
CA THR A 18 0.35 -11.01 9.14
C THR A 18 -0.54 -11.35 10.33
N GLN A 19 -1.26 -12.48 10.26
CA GLN A 19 -2.10 -12.94 11.35
C GLN A 19 -1.28 -13.29 12.60
N LEU A 20 -0.16 -14.00 12.44
CA LEU A 20 0.74 -14.33 13.54
C LEU A 20 1.31 -13.08 14.21
N ALA A 21 1.79 -12.11 13.42
CA ALA A 21 2.31 -10.85 13.92
C ALA A 21 1.25 -10.07 14.71
N ARG A 22 -0.02 -10.07 14.26
CA ARG A 22 -1.12 -9.47 15.03
C ARG A 22 -1.25 -10.09 16.42
N TYR A 23 -1.19 -11.41 16.54
CA TYR A 23 -1.24 -12.07 17.85
C TYR A 23 -0.03 -11.72 18.71
N CYS A 24 1.19 -11.74 18.15
CA CYS A 24 2.42 -11.38 18.86
C CYS A 24 2.42 -9.94 19.39
N LEU A 25 1.82 -9.01 18.64
CA LEU A 25 1.77 -7.58 18.96
C LEU A 25 0.56 -7.18 19.82
N THR A 26 -0.28 -8.14 20.23
CA THR A 26 -1.46 -7.86 21.06
C THR A 26 -1.03 -7.25 22.41
N LYS A 27 -1.79 -6.25 22.91
CA LYS A 27 -1.50 -5.60 24.20
C LYS A 27 -1.57 -6.60 25.37
N ASP A 28 -2.58 -7.46 25.36
CA ASP A 28 -2.76 -8.48 26.39
C ASP A 28 -1.73 -9.62 26.25
N PRO A 29 -0.89 -9.84 27.27
CA PRO A 29 0.16 -10.87 27.22
C PRO A 29 -0.41 -12.30 27.19
N LYS A 30 -1.61 -12.51 27.72
CA LYS A 30 -2.28 -13.84 27.74
C LYS A 30 -2.72 -14.31 26.35
N ASN A 31 -2.95 -13.38 25.43
CA ASN A 31 -3.33 -13.69 24.06
C ASN A 31 -2.12 -13.84 23.13
N ARG A 32 -0.90 -13.55 23.62
CA ARG A 32 0.31 -13.71 22.83
C ARG A 32 0.66 -15.20 22.75
N PRO A 33 1.01 -15.71 21.56
CA PRO A 33 1.37 -17.11 21.38
C PRO A 33 2.69 -17.44 22.09
N LEU A 34 2.86 -18.69 22.49
CA LEU A 34 4.16 -19.19 22.94
C LEU A 34 5.13 -19.22 21.77
N MET A 35 6.44 -19.06 22.03
CA MET A 35 7.46 -19.14 20.97
C MET A 35 7.45 -20.50 20.23
N SER A 36 7.05 -21.60 20.88
CA SER A 36 6.89 -22.89 20.20
C SER A 36 5.81 -22.83 19.12
N GLN A 37 4.66 -22.22 19.42
CA GLN A 37 3.55 -22.03 18.49
C GLN A 37 3.93 -21.09 17.34
N VAL A 38 4.70 -20.03 17.64
CA VAL A 38 5.23 -19.11 16.61
C VAL A 38 6.08 -19.89 15.61
N VAL A 39 7.01 -20.72 16.09
CA VAL A 39 7.89 -21.52 15.22
C VAL A 39 7.10 -22.56 14.44
N GLU A 40 6.14 -23.22 15.07
CA GLU A 40 5.27 -24.19 14.41
C GLU A 40 4.52 -23.58 13.22
N VAL A 41 3.97 -22.37 13.37
CA VAL A 41 3.27 -21.66 12.30
C VAL A 41 4.23 -21.17 11.21
N LEU A 42 5.44 -20.72 11.57
CA LEU A 42 6.41 -20.18 10.61
C LEU A 42 7.12 -21.24 9.78
N LYS A 43 7.37 -22.42 10.36
CA LYS A 43 8.17 -23.50 9.74
C LYS A 43 7.68 -23.95 8.35
N PRO A 44 6.37 -24.15 8.09
CA PRO A 44 5.90 -24.60 6.77
C PRO A 44 5.76 -23.45 5.74
N LEU A 45 5.91 -22.18 6.13
CA LEU A 45 5.66 -21.05 5.23
C LEU A 45 6.66 -20.92 4.07
N PRO A 46 7.96 -21.21 4.24
CA PRO A 46 8.92 -21.17 3.13
C PRO A 46 8.63 -22.18 2.03
N ASP A 47 7.95 -23.28 2.34
CA ASP A 47 7.63 -24.35 1.39
C ASP A 47 6.39 -24.03 0.51
N LEU A 48 5.77 -22.87 0.72
CA LEU A 48 4.59 -22.44 -0.02
C LEU A 48 4.95 -21.95 -1.43
N ASN A 49 4.38 -22.61 -2.45
CA ASN A 49 4.65 -22.32 -3.86
C ASN A 49 3.68 -21.31 -4.52
N ASP A 50 2.79 -20.65 -3.76
CA ASP A 50 1.81 -19.69 -4.27
C ASP A 50 2.39 -18.27 -4.42
N MET A 51 3.47 -18.16 -5.19
CA MET A 51 4.17 -16.90 -5.40
C MET A 51 3.25 -15.85 -6.04
N ALA A 52 3.18 -14.65 -5.46
CA ALA A 52 2.30 -13.58 -5.94
C ALA A 52 2.57 -13.22 -7.41
N SER A 53 3.84 -13.27 -7.84
CA SER A 53 4.26 -13.03 -9.22
C SER A 53 3.65 -13.97 -10.25
N SER A 54 3.24 -15.18 -9.85
CA SER A 54 2.56 -16.15 -10.73
C SER A 54 1.07 -15.82 -10.95
N SER A 55 0.50 -14.92 -10.14
CA SER A 55 -0.90 -14.52 -10.28
C SER A 55 -1.07 -13.46 -11.37
N SER A 56 -2.06 -13.66 -12.25
CA SER A 56 -2.44 -12.67 -13.26
C SER A 56 -2.83 -11.32 -12.67
N LEU A 57 -3.42 -11.31 -11.47
CA LEU A 57 -3.79 -10.09 -10.73
C LEU A 57 -2.55 -9.26 -10.35
N TYR A 58 -1.45 -9.93 -10.00
CA TYR A 58 -0.20 -9.23 -9.70
C TYR A 58 0.38 -8.60 -10.96
N GLN A 59 0.38 -9.33 -12.08
CA GLN A 59 0.91 -8.84 -13.34
C GLN A 59 0.11 -7.65 -13.89
N SER A 60 -1.22 -7.69 -13.83
CA SER A 60 -2.07 -6.57 -14.25
C SER A 60 -1.87 -5.33 -13.39
N LEU A 61 -1.76 -5.49 -12.07
CA LEU A 61 -1.50 -4.38 -11.16
C LEU A 61 -0.11 -3.75 -11.40
N GLN A 62 0.90 -4.57 -11.67
CA GLN A 62 2.24 -4.08 -12.00
C GLN A 62 2.27 -3.35 -13.35
N ALA A 63 1.56 -3.86 -14.37
CA ALA A 63 1.42 -3.20 -15.66
C ALA A 63 0.68 -1.85 -15.54
N GLN A 64 -0.41 -1.80 -14.77
CA GLN A 64 -1.13 -0.55 -14.48
C GLN A 64 -0.21 0.46 -13.78
N ARG A 65 0.59 0.01 -12.83
CA ARG A 65 1.53 0.88 -12.10
C ARG A 65 2.64 1.40 -13.03
N ALA A 66 3.16 0.57 -13.93
CA ALA A 66 4.11 0.99 -14.95
C ALA A 66 3.51 2.02 -15.92
N ALA A 67 2.28 1.79 -16.38
CA ALA A 67 1.55 2.74 -17.22
C ALA A 67 1.35 4.10 -16.52
N TRP A 68 0.98 4.10 -15.23
CA TRP A 68 0.81 5.33 -14.46
C TRP A 68 2.10 6.13 -14.31
N LEU A 69 3.25 5.44 -14.10
CA LEU A 69 4.56 6.09 -14.03
C LEU A 69 5.03 6.61 -15.40
N ALA A 70 4.69 5.93 -16.49
CA ALA A 70 5.04 6.34 -17.85
C ALA A 70 4.22 7.55 -18.33
N TYR A 71 2.97 7.69 -17.88
CA TYR A 71 2.04 8.75 -18.31
C TYR A 71 1.28 9.35 -17.13
N PRO A 72 1.93 10.16 -16.25
CA PRO A 72 1.32 10.67 -15.02
C PRO A 72 0.15 11.65 -15.26
N SER A 73 -0.02 12.15 -16.48
CA SER A 73 -1.05 13.14 -16.85
C SER A 73 -2.30 12.55 -17.51
N GLY A 74 -2.40 11.22 -17.63
CA GLY A 74 -3.56 10.58 -18.23
C GLY A 74 -4.75 10.52 -17.27
N THR A 75 -5.71 11.43 -17.42
CA THR A 75 -7.11 11.22 -17.01
C THR A 75 -7.71 10.07 -17.81
N GLN A 76 -7.21 8.85 -17.61
CA GLN A 76 -7.83 7.67 -18.19
C GLN A 76 -9.07 7.37 -17.33
N SER A 77 -10.18 8.00 -17.73
CA SER A 77 -11.52 7.58 -17.36
C SER A 77 -11.65 6.12 -17.80
N MET A 78 -11.34 5.20 -16.88
CA MET A 78 -11.75 3.82 -17.01
C MET A 78 -13.28 3.86 -16.95
N LYS A 79 -13.93 3.85 -18.12
CA LYS A 79 -15.36 3.62 -18.20
C LYS A 79 -15.58 2.21 -17.65
N PRO A 80 -16.27 2.02 -16.52
CA PRO A 80 -16.78 0.70 -16.23
C PRO A 80 -17.80 0.42 -17.34
N GLN A 81 -17.53 -0.57 -18.19
CA GLN A 81 -18.57 -1.09 -19.08
C GLN A 81 -19.55 -1.90 -18.21
N SER A 82 -20.33 -1.19 -17.41
CA SER A 82 -21.55 -1.71 -16.81
C SER A 82 -22.68 -1.38 -17.77
N ASN A 83 -23.24 -2.39 -18.42
CA ASN A 83 -24.46 -2.29 -19.23
C ASN A 83 -25.69 -2.04 -18.34
N PHE A 84 -25.77 -0.89 -17.68
CA PHE A 84 -27.00 -0.40 -17.08
C PHE A 84 -27.39 0.90 -17.79
N ALA A 85 -28.27 0.76 -18.77
CA ALA A 85 -28.91 1.88 -19.44
C ALA A 85 -29.88 2.56 -18.46
N TRP A 86 -29.42 3.59 -17.75
CA TRP A 86 -30.31 4.54 -17.09
C TRP A 86 -30.75 5.59 -18.10
N ASN A 87 -31.93 5.36 -18.67
CA ASN A 87 -32.67 6.34 -19.45
C ASN A 87 -33.23 7.38 -18.46
N GLY A 88 -32.71 8.61 -18.43
CA GLY A 88 -33.28 9.65 -17.57
C GLY A 88 -32.35 10.85 -17.28
N GLN A 89 -32.54 11.91 -18.06
CA GLN A 89 -32.31 13.35 -17.77
C GLN A 89 -31.29 13.73 -16.67
N HIS A 90 -30.17 14.32 -17.11
CA HIS A 90 -29.23 15.06 -16.26
C HIS A 90 -29.81 16.44 -15.89
N PRO A 91 -29.84 16.88 -14.61
CA PRO A 91 -30.02 18.28 -14.28
C PRO A 91 -28.67 19.00 -14.29
N THR A 92 -28.54 19.98 -15.19
CA THR A 92 -27.43 20.94 -15.24
C THR A 92 -27.39 21.75 -13.95
N ARG A 93 -26.34 21.59 -13.12
CA ARG A 93 -25.97 22.56 -12.09
C ARG A 93 -24.70 23.27 -12.52
N SER A 94 -24.88 24.48 -13.06
CA SER A 94 -23.80 25.44 -13.26
C SER A 94 -23.50 26.11 -11.92
N LEU A 95 -22.25 26.04 -11.47
CA LEU A 95 -21.69 26.89 -10.42
C LEU A 95 -20.37 27.45 -10.96
N SER A 96 -20.48 28.66 -11.48
CA SER A 96 -19.39 29.54 -11.85
C SER A 96 -18.60 29.96 -10.61
N TYR A 97 -17.31 29.59 -10.53
CA TYR A 97 -16.28 30.38 -9.86
C TYR A 97 -14.96 30.23 -10.64
N GLY A 98 -14.33 31.37 -10.91
CA GLY A 98 -13.19 31.53 -11.82
C GLY A 98 -11.85 30.96 -11.33
N PRO A 99 -10.78 31.14 -12.13
CA PRO A 99 -9.55 30.37 -12.05
C PRO A 99 -8.57 30.95 -11.04
N HIS A 100 -8.22 30.17 -10.02
CA HIS A 100 -7.09 30.49 -9.15
C HIS A 100 -6.22 29.27 -8.88
N GLY A 101 -4.93 29.43 -9.19
CA GLY A 101 -3.89 29.08 -8.23
C GLY A 101 -3.49 27.61 -8.17
N HIS A 102 -2.43 27.31 -8.91
CA HIS A 102 -1.47 26.24 -8.66
C HIS A 102 -1.24 25.98 -7.16
N ALA A 103 -1.76 24.87 -6.62
CA ALA A 103 -1.49 24.43 -5.26
C ALA A 103 -0.92 23.01 -5.29
N SER A 104 0.42 22.95 -5.37
CA SER A 104 1.21 21.76 -5.13
C SER A 104 2.06 22.02 -3.88
N PRO A 105 1.94 21.21 -2.82
CA PRO A 105 3.09 21.04 -1.94
C PRO A 105 3.17 19.65 -1.30
N CYS A 106 4.07 18.80 -1.77
CA CYS A 106 4.75 17.81 -0.93
C CYS A 106 6.22 17.70 -1.37
N ARG A 107 7.04 18.63 -0.86
CA ARG A 107 8.50 18.52 -0.86
C ARG A 107 8.93 18.00 0.53
N PRO A 108 9.93 17.10 0.65
CA PRO A 108 10.32 16.52 1.94
C PRO A 108 11.13 17.54 2.75
N GLN A 109 10.70 17.86 3.97
CA GLN A 109 11.53 18.57 4.94
C GLN A 109 12.43 17.55 5.65
N ALA A 110 13.74 17.68 5.41
CA ALA A 110 14.77 17.02 6.19
C ALA A 110 14.79 17.61 7.62
N SER A 111 14.81 16.71 8.60
CA SER A 111 14.84 17.03 10.02
C SER A 111 16.25 17.40 10.50
N PRO A 112 16.49 18.55 11.15
CA PRO A 112 17.79 18.92 11.69
C PRO A 112 17.92 18.52 13.17
N TYR A 113 17.69 17.25 13.52
CA TYR A 113 18.19 16.73 14.81
C TYR A 113 19.69 16.46 14.71
N ARG A 114 20.48 17.53 14.63
CA ARG A 114 21.94 17.47 14.74
C ARG A 114 22.43 18.70 15.48
N GLN A 115 22.37 18.66 16.81
CA GLN A 115 23.25 19.44 17.67
C GLN A 115 23.42 18.67 18.99
N SER A 116 24.55 17.97 19.10
CA SER A 116 25.04 17.40 20.36
C SER A 116 25.70 18.51 21.19
N PRO A 117 25.62 18.47 22.53
CA PRO A 117 26.15 19.53 23.38
C PRO A 117 27.65 19.32 23.64
N ARG A 118 28.45 20.39 23.55
CA ARG A 118 29.79 20.45 24.16
C ARG A 118 30.02 21.78 24.86
N SER A 119 30.73 21.65 25.97
CA SER A 119 30.74 22.45 27.17
C SER A 119 31.90 23.46 27.24
N ASN A 120 31.59 24.58 27.89
CA ASN A 120 32.36 25.30 28.92
C ASN A 120 33.49 26.32 28.58
N ALA A 121 33.44 27.35 29.44
CA ALA A 121 34.51 28.18 30.00
C ALA A 121 35.22 29.22 29.13
N LYS A 122 35.02 30.51 29.48
CA LYS A 122 36.01 31.28 30.23
C LYS A 122 35.36 32.46 30.96
#